data_AF-A0A7S1AWW2-F1
#
_entry.id   AF-A0A7S1AWW2-F1
#
_cell.length_a   1.000
_cell.length_b   1.000
_cell.length_c   1.000
_cell.angle_alpha   90.00
_cell.angle_beta   90.00
_cell.angle_gamma   90.00
#
_symmetry.space_group_name_H-M   'P 1'
#
loop_
_entity.id
_entity.type
_entity.pdbx_description
1 polymer ?
#
loop_
_entity_poly.entity_id
_entity_poly.type
_entity_poly.pdbx_seq_one_letter_code
_entity_poly.pdbx_strand_id
1 'polypeptide(L)'
;MIGDFGKDLDDEKALCVAVAMRRLGLVGDVNVISNLGCSIPRALLAKGTLQALGAGDCPVVAGSDGGQPKEELYNHEFQHAGYLASADDLDDRGATDLVFSVLGEAKAAQRKVCFALNSALTDMDAVLEDPR
;
A
#
# COMPACT_ATOMS: atom_id res chain seq x y z
N MET A 1 3.00 0.77 -4.68
CA MET A 1 2.85 -0.68 -4.44
C MET A 1 1.41 -0.92 -4.07
N ILE A 2 0.78 -1.93 -4.66
CA ILE A 2 -0.57 -2.38 -4.28
C ILE A 2 -0.43 -3.80 -3.74
N GLY A 3 -0.83 -4.03 -2.50
CA GLY A 3 -0.57 -5.28 -1.77
C GLY A 3 -1.71 -5.67 -0.81
N ASP A 4 -1.78 -6.94 -0.44
CA ASP A 4 -2.72 -7.56 0.48
C ASP A 4 -2.04 -7.96 1.81
N PHE A 5 -1.27 -7.02 2.36
CA PHE A 5 -0.55 -7.10 3.64
C PHE A 5 -1.24 -7.92 4.72
N GLY A 6 -0.49 -8.82 5.35
CA GLY A 6 -0.99 -9.68 6.42
C GLY A 6 -1.69 -10.95 5.94
N LYS A 7 -1.99 -11.10 4.64
CA LYS A 7 -2.50 -12.37 4.08
C LYS A 7 -1.45 -13.47 4.25
N ASP A 8 -0.22 -13.15 3.87
CA ASP A 8 0.99 -13.80 4.32
C ASP A 8 2.09 -12.74 4.52
N LEU A 9 3.37 -13.12 4.49
CA LEU A 9 4.49 -12.22 4.82
C LEU A 9 5.19 -11.63 3.60
N ASP A 10 4.79 -11.97 2.38
CA ASP A 10 5.48 -11.57 1.16
C ASP A 10 5.45 -10.06 0.91
N ASP A 11 4.33 -9.40 1.18
CA ASP A 11 4.15 -7.97 0.98
C ASP A 11 4.92 -7.12 1.99
N GLU A 12 4.93 -7.48 3.28
CA GLU A 12 5.81 -6.85 4.26
C GLU A 12 7.29 -7.02 3.90
N LYS A 13 7.68 -8.20 3.38
CA LYS A 13 9.05 -8.43 2.88
C LYS A 13 9.35 -7.55 1.66
N ALA A 14 8.41 -7.43 0.73
CA ALA A 14 8.54 -6.55 -0.43
C ALA A 14 8.71 -5.09 0.02
N LEU A 15 8.01 -4.68 1.07
CA LEU A 15 8.14 -3.36 1.68
C LEU A 15 9.48 -3.14 2.36
N CYS A 16 10.01 -4.15 3.06
CA CYS A 16 11.38 -4.12 3.60
C CYS A 16 12.41 -3.86 2.49
N VAL A 17 12.27 -4.56 1.35
CA VAL A 17 13.13 -4.38 0.18
C VAL A 17 12.96 -3.00 -0.43
N ALA A 18 11.73 -2.52 -0.60
CA ALA A 18 11.46 -1.19 -1.14
C ALA A 18 12.06 -0.07 -0.28
N VAL A 19 11.94 -0.16 1.05
CA VAL A 19 12.54 0.79 1.99
C VAL A 19 14.07 0.73 1.93
N ALA A 20 14.65 -0.47 1.84
CA ALA A 20 16.10 -0.61 1.67
C ALA A 20 16.59 0.02 0.35
N MET A 21 15.89 -0.22 -0.76
CA MET A 21 16.18 0.39 -2.06
C MET A 21 16.02 1.91 -2.04
N ARG A 22 15.01 2.44 -1.34
CA ARG A 22 14.83 3.88 -1.11
C ARG A 22 16.01 4.49 -0.37
N ARG A 23 16.48 3.85 0.71
CA ARG A 23 17.65 4.31 1.47
C ARG A 23 18.94 4.32 0.66
N LEU A 24 19.07 3.40 -0.30
CA LEU A 24 20.20 3.33 -1.22
C LEU A 24 20.07 4.30 -2.41
N GLY A 25 18.95 5.03 -2.53
CA GLY A 25 18.68 5.94 -3.65
C GLY A 25 18.32 5.24 -4.97
N LEU A 26 17.98 3.95 -4.93
CA LEU A 26 17.61 3.16 -6.11
C LEU A 26 16.12 3.31 -6.47
N VAL A 27 15.29 3.60 -5.48
CA VAL A 27 13.86 3.90 -5.62
C VAL A 27 13.59 5.26 -4.97
N GLY A 28 12.68 6.04 -5.58
CA GLY A 28 12.23 7.32 -5.02
C GLY A 28 11.17 7.13 -3.93
N ASP A 29 10.12 7.94 -4.00
CA ASP A 29 9.01 7.89 -3.04
C ASP A 29 8.23 6.57 -3.15
N VAL A 30 7.97 5.97 -1.99
CA VAL A 30 7.17 4.75 -1.87
C VAL A 30 5.77 5.13 -1.41
N ASN A 31 4.78 4.78 -2.23
CA ASN A 31 3.36 4.98 -1.95
C ASN A 31 2.68 3.61 -1.94
N VAL A 32 1.81 3.36 -0.96
CA VAL A 32 1.20 2.04 -0.72
C VAL A 32 -0.32 2.13 -0.78
N ILE A 33 -0.92 1.18 -1.47
CA ILE A 33 -2.36 0.91 -1.44
C ILE A 33 -2.51 -0.50 -0.89
N SER A 34 -3.30 -0.67 0.15
CA SER A 34 -3.60 -1.99 0.71
C SER A 34 -4.99 -2.42 0.31
N ASN A 35 -5.14 -3.53 -0.41
CA ASN A 35 -6.42 -4.05 -0.85
C ASN A 35 -6.65 -5.48 -0.36
N LEU A 36 -7.60 -6.21 -0.96
CA LEU A 36 -8.19 -7.47 -0.47
C LEU A 36 -9.20 -7.22 0.68
N GLY A 37 -9.98 -8.25 1.00
CA GLY A 37 -10.93 -8.23 2.12
C GLY A 37 -10.30 -7.67 3.39
N CYS A 38 -11.05 -6.77 4.04
CA CYS A 38 -10.58 -6.00 5.19
C CYS A 38 -9.37 -5.09 4.88
N SER A 39 -9.45 -4.32 3.79
CA SER A 39 -8.39 -3.42 3.33
C SER A 39 -7.90 -2.40 4.38
N ILE A 40 -8.77 -1.95 5.29
CA ILE A 40 -8.39 -1.01 6.37
C ILE A 40 -7.36 -1.65 7.33
N PRO A 41 -7.63 -2.78 8.01
CA PRO A 41 -6.60 -3.49 8.80
C PRO A 41 -5.28 -3.74 8.06
N ARG A 42 -5.36 -4.07 6.76
CA ARG A 42 -4.17 -4.28 5.92
C ARG A 42 -3.38 -2.99 5.71
N ALA A 43 -4.06 -1.86 5.51
CA ALA A 43 -3.43 -0.54 5.43
C ALA A 43 -2.75 -0.16 6.75
N LEU A 44 -3.39 -0.44 7.90
CA LEU A 44 -2.79 -0.19 9.22
C LEU A 44 -1.53 -1.04 9.43
N LEU A 45 -1.53 -2.28 8.95
CA LEU A 45 -0.38 -3.16 8.99
C LEU A 45 0.76 -2.67 8.08
N ALA A 46 0.44 -2.25 6.86
CA ALA A 46 1.42 -1.68 5.93
C ALA A 46 2.03 -0.37 6.49
N LYS A 47 1.21 0.52 7.03
CA LYS A 47 1.65 1.77 7.67
C LYS A 47 2.49 1.51 8.90
N GLY A 48 2.07 0.57 9.74
CA GLY A 48 2.81 0.11 10.91
C GLY A 48 4.18 -0.46 10.55
N THR A 49 4.24 -1.26 9.49
CA THR A 49 5.48 -1.81 8.92
C THR A 49 6.41 -0.69 8.46
N LEU A 50 5.90 0.30 7.73
CA LEU A 50 6.65 1.49 7.31
C LEU A 50 7.20 2.28 8.50
N GLN A 51 6.39 2.52 9.53
CA GLN A 51 6.80 3.19 10.76
C GLN A 51 7.93 2.41 11.47
N ALA A 52 7.78 1.09 11.64
CA ALA A 52 8.79 0.22 12.24
C ALA A 52 10.09 0.19 11.43
N LEU A 53 10.00 0.32 10.11
CA LEU A 53 11.14 0.44 9.20
C LEU A 53 11.71 1.87 9.12
N GLY A 54 11.22 2.84 9.90
CA GLY A 54 11.70 4.22 9.86
C GLY A 54 11.41 4.94 8.54
N ALA A 55 10.33 4.55 7.86
CA ALA A 55 9.82 5.12 6.61
C ALA A 55 8.34 5.55 6.78
N GLY A 56 7.98 6.00 7.98
CA GLY A 56 6.60 6.38 8.32
C GLY A 56 6.07 7.60 7.56
N ASP A 57 6.93 8.31 6.83
CA ASP A 57 6.57 9.40 5.92
C ASP A 57 5.91 8.91 4.61
N CYS A 58 6.07 7.63 4.27
CA CYS A 58 5.43 7.04 3.10
C CYS A 58 3.89 7.02 3.24
N PRO A 59 3.14 7.52 2.24
CA PRO A 59 1.68 7.46 2.21
C PRO A 59 1.17 6.03 2.10
N VAL A 60 0.10 5.73 2.85
CA VAL A 60 -0.62 4.46 2.81
C VAL A 60 -2.11 4.75 2.81
N VAL A 61 -2.83 4.20 1.84
CA VAL A 61 -4.29 4.28 1.77
C VAL A 61 -4.90 2.88 1.79
N ALA A 62 -6.10 2.77 2.35
CA ALA A 62 -6.92 1.58 2.19
C ALA A 62 -7.57 1.61 0.79
N GLY A 63 -7.36 0.55 0.04
CA GLY A 63 -7.96 0.33 -1.27
C GLY A 63 -9.26 -0.45 -1.20
N SER A 64 -9.64 -1.01 -2.34
CA SER A 64 -10.84 -1.79 -2.54
C SER A 64 -10.84 -3.13 -1.78
N ASP A 65 -12.04 -3.67 -1.56
CA ASP A 65 -12.21 -5.08 -1.24
C ASP A 65 -12.08 -5.90 -2.54
N GLY A 66 -10.84 -6.31 -2.84
CA GLY A 66 -10.52 -7.17 -3.98
C GLY A 66 -10.70 -8.67 -3.71
N GLY A 67 -11.23 -9.03 -2.53
CA GLY A 67 -11.37 -10.41 -2.06
C GLY A 67 -12.65 -11.09 -2.51
N GLN A 68 -12.77 -12.37 -2.16
CA GLN A 68 -14.01 -13.10 -2.34
C GLN A 68 -15.01 -12.72 -1.24
N PRO A 69 -16.33 -12.69 -1.52
CA PRO A 69 -17.32 -12.53 -0.48
C PRO A 69 -17.14 -13.59 0.61
N LYS A 70 -17.05 -13.15 1.88
CA LYS A 70 -16.86 -14.00 3.08
C LYS A 70 -15.48 -14.66 3.18
N GLU A 71 -14.44 -14.04 2.64
CA GLU A 71 -13.07 -14.48 2.92
C GLU A 71 -12.81 -14.46 4.44
N GLU A 72 -12.42 -15.60 4.99
CA GLU A 72 -12.23 -15.78 6.42
C GLU A 72 -10.92 -15.13 6.84
N LEU A 73 -10.99 -14.19 7.79
CA LEU A 73 -9.82 -13.61 8.42
C LEU A 73 -9.24 -14.59 9.42
N TYR A 74 -7.97 -14.92 9.28
CA TYR A 74 -7.27 -15.72 10.26
C TYR A 74 -6.66 -14.84 11.36
N ASN A 75 -6.66 -15.35 12.59
CA ASN A 75 -6.05 -14.67 13.73
C ASN A 75 -4.60 -14.21 13.48
N HIS A 76 -3.83 -14.98 12.70
CA HIS A 76 -2.42 -14.68 12.46
C HIS A 76 -2.19 -13.45 11.59
N GLU A 77 -3.19 -12.96 10.86
CA GLU A 77 -3.02 -11.84 9.91
C GLU A 77 -2.73 -10.52 10.64
N PHE A 78 -3.37 -10.28 11.80
CA PHE A 78 -3.22 -9.00 12.53
C PHE A 78 -3.00 -9.15 14.04
N GLN A 79 -3.46 -10.24 14.67
CA GLN A 79 -3.50 -10.35 16.15
C GLN A 79 -2.11 -10.25 16.79
N HIS A 80 -1.07 -10.67 16.08
CA HIS A 80 0.30 -10.69 16.59
C HIS A 80 1.14 -9.50 16.11
N ALA A 81 0.58 -8.62 15.29
CA ALA A 81 1.25 -7.42 14.80
C ALA A 81 1.21 -6.32 15.88
N GLY A 82 2.19 -6.32 16.79
CA GLY A 82 2.32 -5.30 17.85
C GLY A 82 2.71 -3.91 17.37
N TYR A 83 2.75 -3.69 16.05
CA TYR A 83 3.22 -2.48 15.39
C TYR A 83 2.18 -1.89 14.43
N LEU A 84 0.90 -2.30 14.51
CA LEU A 84 -0.16 -1.68 13.72
C LEU A 84 -0.21 -0.17 13.96
N ALA A 85 -0.35 0.59 12.89
CA ALA A 85 -0.53 2.03 12.96
C ALA A 85 -1.93 2.41 13.45
N SER A 86 -2.12 3.70 13.77
CA SER A 86 -3.44 4.28 14.02
C SER A 86 -4.16 4.57 12.69
N ALA A 87 -5.49 4.64 12.72
CA ALA A 87 -6.27 5.13 11.58
C ALA A 87 -5.89 6.55 11.16
N ASP A 88 -5.49 7.39 12.13
CA ASP A 88 -5.04 8.77 11.89
C ASP A 88 -3.68 8.84 11.17
N ASP A 89 -2.95 7.71 11.07
CA ASP A 89 -1.68 7.63 10.35
C ASP A 89 -1.87 7.31 8.86
N LEU A 90 -3.08 6.90 8.46
CA LEU A 90 -3.41 6.63 7.07
C LEU A 90 -3.64 7.94 6.32
N ASP A 91 -3.29 7.91 5.04
CA ASP A 91 -3.56 9.02 4.14
C ASP A 91 -5.08 9.07 3.86
N ASP A 92 -5.65 10.27 3.84
CA ASP A 92 -7.09 10.51 3.73
C ASP A 92 -7.63 10.42 2.30
N ARG A 93 -6.74 10.32 1.31
CA ARG A 93 -7.09 10.15 -0.10
C ARG A 93 -7.64 8.74 -0.36
N GLY A 94 -8.47 8.63 -1.41
CA GLY A 94 -8.81 7.33 -2.00
C GLY A 94 -7.65 6.72 -2.78
N ALA A 95 -7.68 5.40 -3.00
CA ALA A 95 -6.67 4.67 -3.76
C ALA A 95 -6.39 5.28 -5.14
N THR A 96 -7.45 5.54 -5.92
CA THR A 96 -7.34 6.15 -7.25
C THR A 96 -6.73 7.56 -7.18
N ASP A 97 -7.13 8.37 -6.19
CA ASP A 97 -6.62 9.73 -6.03
C ASP A 97 -5.14 9.77 -5.61
N LEU A 98 -4.69 8.82 -4.79
CA LEU A 98 -3.27 8.66 -4.48
C LEU A 98 -2.47 8.38 -5.77
N VAL A 99 -2.96 7.48 -6.64
CA VAL A 99 -2.27 7.17 -7.91
C VAL A 99 -2.17 8.40 -8.81
N PHE A 100 -3.26 9.13 -9.00
CA PHE A 100 -3.23 10.35 -9.84
C PHE A 100 -2.36 11.46 -9.24
N SER A 101 -2.31 11.60 -7.91
CA SER A 101 -1.36 12.52 -7.25
C SER A 101 0.08 12.16 -7.61
N VAL A 102 0.46 10.89 -7.45
CA VAL A 102 1.81 10.39 -7.75
C VAL A 102 2.15 10.56 -9.23
N LEU A 103 1.21 10.27 -10.14
CA LEU A 103 1.40 10.47 -11.58
C LEU A 103 1.58 11.96 -11.92
N GLY A 104 0.80 12.84 -11.30
CA GLY A 104 0.91 14.29 -11.46
C GLY A 104 2.27 14.83 -11.00
N GLU A 105 2.71 14.44 -9.81
CA GLU A 105 4.02 14.78 -9.25
C GLU A 105 5.17 14.24 -10.11
N ALA A 106 5.07 12.99 -10.57
CA ALA A 106 6.08 12.39 -11.44
C ALA A 106 6.16 13.10 -12.79
N LYS A 107 5.01 13.44 -13.40
CA LYS A 107 4.94 14.21 -14.65
C LYS A 107 5.58 15.58 -14.49
N ALA A 108 5.27 16.30 -13.42
CA ALA A 108 5.87 17.61 -13.12
C ALA A 108 7.40 17.52 -12.94
N ALA A 109 7.88 16.43 -12.34
CA ALA A 109 9.30 16.15 -12.15
C ALA A 109 9.98 15.47 -13.36
N GLN A 110 9.27 15.25 -14.47
CA GLN A 110 9.75 14.47 -15.64
C GLN A 110 10.30 13.07 -15.29
N ARG A 111 9.68 12.40 -14.31
CA ARG A 111 10.02 11.03 -13.88
C ARG A 111 8.97 10.02 -14.36
N LYS A 112 9.38 8.76 -14.45
CA LYS A 112 8.47 7.63 -14.65
C LYS A 112 8.08 7.03 -13.29
N VAL A 113 6.87 6.49 -13.21
CA VAL A 113 6.38 5.73 -12.07
C VAL A 113 6.47 4.25 -12.37
N CYS A 114 6.90 3.46 -11.39
CA CYS A 114 6.86 2.00 -11.45
C CYS A 114 5.75 1.50 -10.52
N PHE A 115 4.85 0.67 -11.04
CA PHE A 115 3.81 0.03 -10.26
C PHE A 115 4.24 -1.40 -9.91
N ALA A 116 4.37 -1.69 -8.62
CA ALA A 116 4.45 -3.05 -8.10
C ALA A 116 3.05 -3.48 -7.66
N LEU A 117 2.49 -4.49 -8.34
CA LEU A 117 1.12 -4.98 -8.17
C LEU A 117 1.21 -6.42 -7.64
N ASN A 118 1.13 -6.56 -6.32
CA ASN A 118 1.40 -7.82 -5.63
C ASN A 118 0.13 -8.54 -5.17
N SER A 119 -1.04 -7.94 -5.41
CA SER A 119 -2.33 -8.37 -4.90
C SER A 119 -3.40 -8.28 -6.00
N ALA A 120 -4.68 -8.27 -5.62
CA ALA A 120 -5.79 -8.09 -6.56
C ALA A 120 -5.60 -6.81 -7.42
N LEU A 121 -5.95 -6.90 -8.70
CA LEU A 121 -5.80 -5.78 -9.64
C LEU A 121 -6.96 -4.77 -9.59
N THR A 122 -7.92 -4.92 -8.67
CA THR A 122 -9.16 -4.13 -8.62
C THR A 122 -8.91 -2.62 -8.52
N ASP A 123 -7.93 -2.18 -7.72
CA ASP A 123 -7.60 -0.75 -7.61
C ASP A 123 -6.88 -0.23 -8.87
N MET A 124 -6.03 -1.05 -9.50
CA MET A 124 -5.37 -0.66 -10.75
C MET A 124 -6.35 -0.64 -11.93
N ASP A 125 -7.27 -1.59 -11.98
CA ASP A 125 -8.38 -1.61 -12.94
C ASP A 125 -9.23 -0.34 -12.82
N ALA A 126 -9.60 0.04 -11.59
CA ALA A 126 -10.32 1.28 -11.33
C ALA A 126 -9.53 2.54 -11.77
N VAL A 127 -8.20 2.54 -11.63
CA VAL A 127 -7.35 3.63 -12.13
C VAL A 127 -7.33 3.68 -13.66
N LEU A 128 -7.32 2.53 -14.33
CA LEU A 128 -7.27 2.45 -15.80
C LEU A 128 -8.61 2.82 -16.46
N GLU A 129 -9.73 2.55 -15.77
CA GLU A 129 -11.08 2.96 -16.20
C GLU A 129 -11.41 4.41 -15.85
N ASP A 130 -10.61 5.07 -15.00
CA ASP A 130 -10.79 6.46 -14.64
C ASP A 130 -10.44 7.39 -15.83
N PRO A 131 -11.32 8.33 -16.22
CA PRO A 131 -11.14 9.14 -17.43
C PRO A 131 -10.09 10.26 -17.34
N ARG A 132 -9.41 10.43 -16.20
CA ARG A 132 -8.44 11.52 -15.94
C ARG A 132 -7.09 11.37 -16.64
#